data_AF-A0A523REQ6-F1
#
_entry.id   AF-A0A523REQ6-F1
#
_cell.length_a   1.000
_cell.length_b   1.000
_cell.length_c   1.000
_cell.angle_alpha   90.00
_cell.angle_beta   90.00
_cell.angle_gamma   90.00
#
_symmetry.space_group_name_H-M   'P 1'
#
loop_
_entity.id
_entity.type
_entity.pdbx_description
1 polymer ?
#
loop_
_entity_poly.entity_id
_entity_poly.type
_entity_poly.pdbx_seq_one_letter_code
_entity_poly.pdbx_strand_id
1 'polypeptide(L)'
;MRSLKKLFKAKSGVRPETVDEIPIMELEEEAVGMPRGIHALEPIYVKSMDLHSLVDVQEVADELRAGNIMILDITTLMNQDPAELKRAIDQLKGICQVIGGDVGRLTESKVIATPRLINIQFKRTAA
;
A
#
# COMPACT_ATOMS: atom_id res chain seq x y z
N MET A 1 76.17 -24.33 -33.74
CA MET A 1 75.04 -24.61 -34.66
C MET A 1 73.80 -23.90 -34.14
N ARG A 2 73.07 -23.19 -35.03
CA ARG A 2 71.70 -22.60 -34.91
C ARG A 2 71.48 -21.60 -33.76
N SER A 3 71.59 -20.27 -33.91
CA SER A 3 70.82 -19.30 -34.73
C SER A 3 69.29 -19.42 -34.66
N LEU A 4 68.65 -18.46 -33.99
CA LEU A 4 67.33 -17.85 -34.32
C LEU A 4 67.12 -16.62 -33.40
N LYS A 5 67.49 -15.42 -33.84
CA LYS A 5 66.68 -14.42 -34.56
C LYS A 5 65.71 -13.63 -33.66
N LYS A 6 66.14 -12.39 -33.39
CA LYS A 6 65.39 -11.13 -33.29
C LYS A 6 63.89 -11.20 -33.61
N LEU A 7 63.08 -10.59 -32.75
CA LEU A 7 62.00 -9.73 -33.20
C LEU A 7 61.86 -8.49 -32.29
N PHE A 8 62.31 -7.36 -32.82
CA PHE A 8 62.06 -6.00 -32.35
C PHE A 8 60.57 -5.67 -32.49
N LYS A 9 60.01 -4.87 -31.58
CA LYS A 9 59.68 -3.45 -31.80
C LYS A 9 58.55 -3.00 -30.86
N ALA A 10 58.84 -1.94 -30.11
CA ALA A 10 57.95 -1.21 -29.23
C ALA A 10 56.67 -0.70 -29.92
N LYS A 11 55.57 -0.67 -29.18
CA LYS A 11 54.53 0.36 -29.32
C LYS A 11 54.00 0.79 -27.96
N SER A 12 54.09 2.09 -27.77
CA SER A 12 53.51 2.96 -26.76
C SER A 12 52.04 2.69 -26.48
N GLY A 13 51.67 2.69 -25.20
CA GLY A 13 50.30 2.80 -24.73
C GLY A 13 50.32 3.41 -23.34
N VAL A 14 49.92 4.67 -23.26
CA VAL A 14 49.70 5.46 -22.04
C VAL A 14 48.95 4.60 -21.02
N ARG A 15 49.49 4.45 -19.80
CA ARG A 15 48.77 3.84 -18.68
C ARG A 15 48.33 4.98 -17.74
N PRO A 16 47.04 5.05 -17.39
CA PRO A 16 46.48 6.17 -16.68
C PRO A 16 47.04 6.25 -15.25
N GLU A 17 47.21 7.51 -14.90
CA GLU A 17 47.28 8.19 -13.60
C GLU A 17 46.93 7.31 -12.39
N THR A 18 47.80 7.37 -11.38
CA THR A 18 47.61 6.75 -10.06
C THR A 18 46.19 7.02 -9.59
N VAL A 19 45.39 5.96 -9.47
CA VAL A 19 44.07 6.03 -8.87
C VAL A 19 44.29 6.43 -7.42
N ASP A 20 43.93 7.66 -7.07
CA ASP A 20 43.84 8.07 -5.67
C ASP A 20 43.01 7.02 -4.95
N GLU A 21 43.57 6.42 -3.90
CA GLU A 21 42.88 5.44 -3.08
C GLU A 21 41.58 6.08 -2.59
N ILE A 22 40.45 5.61 -3.09
CA ILE A 22 39.14 6.05 -2.60
C ILE A 22 39.07 5.62 -1.13
N PRO A 23 38.94 6.55 -0.17
CA PRO A 23 38.83 6.16 1.23
C PRO A 23 37.58 5.29 1.38
N ILE A 24 37.80 4.04 1.77
CA ILE A 24 36.73 3.07 2.02
C ILE A 24 36.04 3.55 3.30
N MET A 25 34.91 4.23 3.12
CA MET A 25 34.00 4.51 4.22
C MET A 25 33.38 3.17 4.63
N GLU A 26 33.73 2.68 5.82
CA GLU A 26 33.02 1.56 6.45
C GLU A 26 31.57 2.02 6.68
N LEU A 27 30.70 1.71 5.73
CA LEU A 27 29.27 1.75 5.97
C LEU A 27 28.97 0.60 6.91
N GLU A 28 28.52 0.91 8.12
CA GLU A 28 27.91 -0.07 8.99
C GLU A 28 26.80 -0.76 8.18
N GLU A 29 27.01 -2.03 7.86
CA GLU A 29 26.00 -2.86 7.22
C GLU A 29 24.86 -3.03 8.22
N GLU A 30 23.89 -2.12 8.22
CA GLU A 30 22.59 -2.39 8.80
C GLU A 30 21.92 -3.48 7.94
N ALA A 31 22.23 -4.73 8.27
CA ALA A 31 21.55 -5.96 7.92
C ALA A 31 21.06 -6.09 6.46
N VAL A 32 21.99 -6.09 5.50
CA VAL A 32 21.71 -6.61 4.15
C VAL A 32 21.83 -8.15 4.20
N GLY A 33 20.88 -8.80 4.86
CA GLY A 33 21.06 -10.19 5.27
C GLY A 33 19.78 -10.98 5.52
N MET A 34 18.75 -10.84 4.68
CA MET A 34 17.75 -11.90 4.47
C MET A 34 17.30 -11.88 3.00
N PRO A 35 17.20 -13.02 2.29
CA PRO A 35 16.33 -13.04 1.10
C PRO A 35 14.97 -12.52 1.57
N ARG A 36 14.36 -11.59 0.81
CA ARG A 36 13.02 -11.05 1.09
C ARG A 36 11.97 -12.16 0.96
N GLY A 37 12.05 -13.19 1.80
CA GLY A 37 10.99 -14.13 2.04
C GLY A 37 9.89 -13.32 2.70
N ILE A 38 8.79 -13.18 1.97
CA ILE A 38 7.51 -12.66 2.45
C ILE A 38 7.73 -11.44 3.36
N HIS A 39 7.91 -10.25 2.77
CA HIS A 39 7.71 -8.99 3.52
C HIS A 39 6.59 -9.21 4.53
N ALA A 40 6.85 -9.03 5.82
CA ALA A 40 5.88 -9.30 6.88
C ALA A 40 4.54 -8.69 6.46
N LEU A 41 3.64 -9.54 5.95
CA LEU A 41 2.40 -9.07 5.37
C LEU A 41 1.61 -8.51 6.54
N GLU A 42 1.46 -7.19 6.59
CA GLU A 42 0.62 -6.59 7.61
C GLU A 42 -0.79 -7.17 7.44
N PRO A 43 -1.38 -7.71 8.51
CA PRO A 43 -2.71 -8.29 8.42
C PRO A 43 -3.73 -7.21 8.07
N ILE A 44 -4.61 -7.52 7.13
CA ILE A 44 -5.79 -6.71 6.85
C ILE A 44 -6.81 -6.97 7.96
N TYR A 45 -7.27 -5.91 8.62
CA TYR A 45 -8.28 -6.01 9.66
C TYR A 45 -9.67 -5.73 9.10
N VAL A 46 -10.67 -6.43 9.65
CA VAL A 46 -12.06 -6.00 9.60
C VAL A 46 -12.34 -5.29 10.92
N LYS A 47 -12.57 -3.98 10.86
CA LYS A 47 -12.85 -3.14 12.02
C LYS A 47 -14.31 -2.69 12.00
N SER A 48 -14.85 -2.40 13.17
CA SER A 48 -16.21 -1.86 13.31
C SER A 48 -16.20 -0.54 14.07
N MET A 49 -17.07 0.38 13.65
CA MET A 49 -17.20 1.71 14.24
C MET A 49 -18.67 2.17 14.16
N ASP A 50 -19.10 2.95 15.14
CA ASP A 50 -20.39 3.66 15.08
C ASP A 50 -20.19 4.98 14.33
N LEU A 51 -21.08 5.26 13.37
CA LEU A 51 -21.07 6.50 12.60
C LEU A 51 -22.06 7.48 13.25
N HIS A 52 -21.55 8.41 14.05
CA HIS A 52 -22.35 9.39 14.79
C HIS A 52 -22.52 10.71 14.03
N SER A 53 -21.56 11.08 13.19
CA SER A 53 -21.53 12.35 12.46
C SER A 53 -20.72 12.26 11.15
N LEU A 54 -20.72 13.33 10.38
CA LEU A 54 -19.86 13.46 9.20
C LEU A 54 -18.35 13.48 9.51
N VAL A 55 -17.94 13.79 10.75
CA VAL A 55 -16.52 13.80 11.13
C VAL A 55 -15.95 12.39 11.10
N ASP A 56 -16.73 11.41 11.53
CA ASP A 56 -16.33 10.00 11.63
C ASP A 56 -16.03 9.38 10.25
N VAL A 57 -16.62 9.93 9.18
CA VAL A 57 -16.35 9.52 7.80
C VAL A 57 -14.87 9.67 7.44
N GLN A 58 -14.19 10.66 8.02
CA GLN A 58 -12.76 10.87 7.79
C GLN A 58 -11.92 9.75 8.41
N GLU A 59 -12.26 9.28 9.61
CA GLU A 59 -11.57 8.17 10.26
C GLU A 59 -11.74 6.88 9.47
N VAL A 60 -12.94 6.63 8.95
CA VAL A 60 -13.20 5.52 8.02
C VAL A 60 -12.32 5.63 6.77
N ALA A 61 -12.15 6.83 6.22
CA ALA A 61 -11.31 7.04 5.05
C ALA A 61 -9.84 6.69 5.33
N ASP A 62 -9.33 7.01 6.52
CA ASP A 62 -7.96 6.71 6.92
C ASP A 62 -7.74 5.19 7.08
N GLU A 63 -8.71 4.50 7.67
CA GLU A 63 -8.68 3.04 7.79
C GLU A 63 -8.75 2.32 6.43
N LEU A 64 -9.59 2.81 5.52
CA LEU A 64 -9.66 2.29 4.15
C LEU A 64 -8.33 2.52 3.38
N ARG A 65 -7.66 3.66 3.60
CA ARG A 65 -6.34 3.92 3.00
C ARG A 65 -5.25 3.03 3.59
N ALA A 66 -5.36 2.67 4.87
CA ALA A 66 -4.48 1.69 5.52
C ALA A 66 -4.73 0.24 5.04
N GLY A 67 -5.77 0.00 4.24
CA GLY A 67 -6.09 -1.31 3.68
C GLY A 67 -7.03 -2.14 4.56
N ASN A 68 -7.63 -1.55 5.59
CA ASN A 68 -8.61 -2.23 6.44
C ASN A 68 -10.02 -2.17 5.84
N ILE A 69 -10.86 -3.14 6.23
CA ILE A 69 -12.28 -3.21 5.90
C ILE A 69 -13.08 -2.64 7.06
N MET A 70 -14.07 -1.79 6.77
CA MET A 70 -14.86 -1.10 7.79
C MET A 70 -16.31 -1.57 7.77
N ILE A 71 -16.83 -1.97 8.93
CA ILE A 71 -18.25 -2.21 9.20
C ILE A 71 -18.77 -1.07 10.06
N LEU A 72 -19.68 -0.29 9.52
CA LEU A 72 -20.19 0.93 10.12
C LEU A 72 -21.60 0.71 10.64
N ASP A 73 -21.85 1.00 11.91
CA ASP A 73 -23.21 1.09 12.46
C ASP A 73 -23.75 2.51 12.23
N ILE A 74 -24.83 2.62 11.47
CA ILE A 74 -25.44 3.90 11.10
C ILE A 74 -26.70 4.22 11.91
N THR A 75 -27.00 3.44 12.97
CA THR A 75 -28.21 3.58 13.78
C THR A 75 -28.38 4.99 14.34
N THR A 76 -27.29 5.63 14.79
CA THR A 76 -27.33 7.00 15.32
C THR A 76 -27.82 8.00 14.28
N LEU A 77 -27.19 8.02 13.10
CA LEU A 77 -27.56 8.93 12.01
C LEU A 77 -28.96 8.63 11.44
N MET A 78 -29.37 7.36 11.40
CA MET A 78 -30.73 6.97 11.00
C MET A 78 -31.80 7.60 11.92
N ASN A 79 -31.55 7.63 13.23
CA ASN A 79 -32.50 8.12 14.22
C ASN A 79 -32.47 9.64 14.38
N GLN A 80 -31.32 10.28 14.17
CA GLN A 80 -31.12 11.71 14.39
C GLN A 80 -31.44 12.55 13.17
N ASP A 81 -30.72 12.33 12.06
CA ASP A 81 -30.87 13.10 10.82
C ASP A 81 -30.63 12.20 9.59
N PRO A 82 -31.70 11.69 8.95
CA PRO A 82 -31.60 10.93 7.71
C PRO A 82 -30.94 11.69 6.55
N ALA A 83 -30.98 13.03 6.54
CA ALA A 83 -30.30 13.84 5.54
C ALA A 83 -28.79 13.89 5.79
N GLU A 84 -28.36 13.91 7.05
CA GLU A 84 -26.95 13.74 7.42
C GLU A 84 -26.45 12.33 7.08
N LEU A 85 -27.23 11.29 7.37
CA LEU A 85 -26.92 9.93 6.94
C LEU A 85 -26.68 9.85 5.42
N LYS A 86 -27.58 10.43 4.61
CA LYS A 86 -27.41 10.45 3.16
C LYS A 86 -26.10 11.11 2.75
N ARG A 87 -25.74 12.23 3.37
CA ARG A 87 -24.48 12.94 3.11
C ARG A 87 -23.27 12.09 3.49
N ALA A 88 -23.30 11.40 4.63
CA ALA A 88 -22.24 10.51 5.07
C ALA A 88 -22.03 9.34 4.09
N ILE A 89 -23.12 8.70 3.65
CA ILE A 89 -23.06 7.61 2.67
C ILE A 89 -22.56 8.09 1.30
N ASP A 90 -22.98 9.27 0.85
CA ASP A 90 -22.51 9.82 -0.43
C ASP A 90 -21.02 10.17 -0.38
N GLN A 91 -20.52 10.68 0.75
CA GLN A 91 -19.08 10.89 0.96
C GLN A 91 -18.31 9.57 0.97
N LEU A 92 -18.78 8.56 1.69
CA LEU A 92 -18.16 7.22 1.71
C LEU A 92 -18.09 6.59 0.31
N LYS A 93 -19.15 6.71 -0.49
CA LYS A 93 -19.13 6.28 -1.90
C LYS A 93 -18.06 6.98 -2.70
N GLY A 94 -17.93 8.30 -2.56
CA GLY A 94 -16.88 9.07 -3.22
C GLY A 94 -15.48 8.62 -2.81
N ILE A 95 -15.26 8.39 -1.52
CA ILE A 95 -14.00 7.87 -0.98
C ILE A 95 -13.67 6.49 -1.56
N CYS A 96 -14.61 5.54 -1.50
CA CYS A 96 -14.41 4.21 -2.06
C CYS A 96 -14.13 4.27 -3.57
N GLN A 97 -14.82 5.14 -4.32
CA GLN A 97 -14.56 5.32 -5.75
C GLN A 97 -13.14 5.81 -6.03
N VAL A 98 -12.64 6.77 -5.25
CA VAL A 98 -11.27 7.30 -5.39
C VAL A 98 -10.22 6.27 -5.01
N ILE A 99 -10.45 5.49 -3.95
CA ILE A 99 -9.53 4.43 -3.49
C ILE A 99 -9.54 3.22 -4.45
N GLY A 100 -10.64 3.04 -5.19
CA GLY A 100 -10.91 1.83 -5.98
C GLY A 100 -11.42 0.67 -5.13
N GLY A 101 -12.12 0.99 -4.04
CA GLY A 101 -12.80 0.06 -3.16
C GLY A 101 -14.30 -0.06 -3.45
N ASP A 102 -15.05 -0.63 -2.53
CA ASP A 102 -16.48 -0.88 -2.67
C ASP A 102 -17.24 -0.43 -1.40
N VAL A 103 -18.54 -0.22 -1.52
CA VAL A 103 -19.40 0.12 -0.39
C VAL A 103 -20.77 -0.52 -0.56
N GLY A 104 -21.27 -1.15 0.48
CA GLY A 104 -22.49 -1.93 0.43
C GLY A 104 -23.28 -1.90 1.73
N ARG A 105 -24.59 -2.05 1.64
CA ARG A 105 -25.43 -2.20 2.82
C ARG A 105 -25.42 -3.65 3.28
N LEU A 106 -25.01 -3.91 4.52
CA LEU A 106 -25.02 -5.24 5.13
C LEU A 106 -26.38 -5.59 5.74
N THR A 107 -26.95 -4.65 6.50
CA THR A 107 -28.26 -4.78 7.17
C THR A 107 -29.01 -3.45 7.09
N GLU A 108 -30.17 -3.33 7.74
CA GLU A 108 -30.89 -2.06 7.83
C GLU A 108 -30.05 -0.95 8.49
N SER A 109 -29.23 -1.30 9.48
CA SER A 109 -28.43 -0.36 10.26
C SER A 109 -26.92 -0.50 10.10
N LYS A 110 -26.44 -1.37 9.20
CA LYS A 110 -25.00 -1.59 8.99
C LYS A 110 -24.60 -1.46 7.54
N VAL A 111 -23.47 -0.78 7.32
CA VAL A 111 -22.82 -0.58 6.02
C VAL A 111 -21.42 -1.15 6.07
N ILE A 112 -20.96 -1.76 4.98
CA ILE A 112 -19.58 -2.18 4.81
C ILE A 112 -18.90 -1.29 3.78
N ALA A 113 -17.67 -0.88 4.04
CA ALA A 113 -16.78 -0.24 3.09
C ALA A 113 -15.49 -1.05 3.00
N THR A 114 -15.01 -1.27 1.78
CA THR A 114 -13.81 -2.06 1.50
C THR A 114 -12.79 -1.22 0.73
N PRO A 115 -11.48 -1.47 0.93
CA PRO A 115 -10.44 -0.79 0.19
C PRO A 115 -10.21 -1.50 -1.17
N ARG A 116 -9.18 -1.07 -1.90
CA ARG A 116 -8.79 -1.69 -3.17
C ARG A 116 -8.53 -3.19 -3.01
N LEU A 117 -8.80 -3.95 -4.08
CA LEU A 117 -8.62 -5.41 -4.21
C LEU A 117 -9.66 -6.25 -3.46
N ILE A 118 -10.65 -5.62 -2.81
CA ILE A 118 -11.74 -6.30 -2.11
C ILE A 118 -13.07 -5.84 -2.69
N ASN A 119 -13.82 -6.79 -3.26
CA ASN A 119 -15.15 -6.57 -3.85
C ASN A 119 -16.24 -7.20 -2.99
N ILE A 120 -17.38 -6.52 -2.87
CA ILE A 120 -18.52 -7.02 -2.12
C ILE A 120 -19.44 -7.82 -3.05
N GLN A 121 -19.74 -9.07 -2.68
CA GLN A 121 -20.69 -9.92 -3.42
C GLN A 121 -21.82 -10.41 -2.51
N PHE A 122 -22.98 -9.76 -2.59
CA PHE A 122 -24.17 -10.20 -1.87
C PHE A 122 -24.91 -11.29 -2.65
N LYS A 123 -25.13 -12.46 -2.03
CA LYS A 123 -26.06 -13.45 -2.56
C LYS A 123 -27.47 -12.86 -2.49
N ARG A 124 -28.16 -12.75 -3.63
CA ARG A 124 -29.59 -12.50 -3.63
C ARG A 124 -30.29 -13.79 -3.25
N THR A 125 -30.79 -13.88 -2.03
CA THR A 125 -31.83 -14.86 -1.72
C THR A 125 -33.10 -14.33 -2.40
N ALA A 126 -33.61 -15.06 -3.40
CA ALA A 126 -34.92 -14.77 -3.97
C ALA A 126 -35.95 -14.89 -2.84
N ALA A 127 -36.64 -13.78 -2.55
CA ALA A 127 -37.78 -13.75 -1.65
C ALA A 127 -39.02 -14.33 -2.34
#